data_AF-A0A957BYW6-F1
#
_entry.id   AF-A0A957BYW6-F1
#
_cell.length_a   1.000
_cell.length_b   1.000
_cell.length_c   1.000
_cell.angle_alpha   90.00
_cell.angle_beta   90.00
_cell.angle_gamma   90.00
#
_symmetry.space_group_name_H-M   'P 1'
#
loop_
_entity.id
_entity.type
_entity.pdbx_description
1 polymer ?
#
loop_
_entity_poly.entity_id
_entity_poly.type
_entity_poly.pdbx_seq_one_letter_code
_entity_poly.pdbx_strand_id
1 'polypeptide(L)'
;MSRITEAGVQQALNALCNGSLEDTALIDLHLVDMLHREMQMSDTLPARIYTCNQVLIRTISERFRLMRTVLMLPMPDEADTLQQVFQAIQRDAQTGNAELLAWGWLYYRFVRVDLQITPTQFSWAAGITTRTLRRYQQRGIARLTLHLIDQEQQKSQAG
;
A
#
# COMPACT_ATOMS: atom_id res chain seq x y z
N MET A 1 25.19 -9.19 0.66
CA MET A 1 23.86 -8.75 1.14
C MET A 1 23.80 -7.24 1.05
N SER A 2 23.06 -6.69 0.07
CA SER A 2 22.78 -5.25 0.05
C SER A 2 21.94 -4.94 1.28
N ARG A 3 22.41 -4.08 2.19
CA ARG A 3 21.62 -3.67 3.35
C ARG A 3 20.49 -2.79 2.83
N ILE A 4 19.27 -3.31 2.85
CA ILE A 4 18.07 -2.52 2.60
C ILE A 4 18.05 -1.39 3.63
N THR A 5 17.95 -0.16 3.14
CA THR A 5 17.85 1.05 3.98
C THR A 5 16.44 1.59 3.91
N GLU A 6 16.00 2.27 4.98
CA GLU A 6 14.71 2.96 5.02
C GLU A 6 14.55 3.93 3.83
N ALA A 7 15.61 4.68 3.54
CA ALA A 7 15.65 5.60 2.40
C ALA A 7 15.45 4.87 1.05
N GLY A 8 16.06 3.70 0.87
CA GLY A 8 15.91 2.90 -0.35
C GLY A 8 14.49 2.36 -0.55
N VAL A 9 13.87 1.84 0.52
CA VAL A 9 12.47 1.37 0.50
C VAL A 9 11.52 2.53 0.22
N GLN A 10 11.71 3.67 0.88
CA GLN A 10 10.88 4.85 0.69
C GLN A 10 11.01 5.41 -0.74
N GLN A 11 12.23 5.49 -1.28
CA GLN A 11 12.48 5.92 -2.65
C GLN A 11 11.78 5.02 -3.66
N ALA A 12 11.88 3.70 -3.47
CA ALA A 12 11.23 2.72 -4.32
C ALA A 12 9.69 2.82 -4.27
N LEU A 13 9.10 2.98 -3.08
CA LEU A 13 7.64 3.19 -2.95
C LEU A 13 7.17 4.51 -3.58
N ASN A 14 8.00 5.56 -3.54
CA ASN A 14 7.70 6.79 -4.27
C ASN A 14 7.79 6.60 -5.79
N ALA A 15 8.76 5.83 -6.28
CA ALA A 15 8.87 5.48 -7.70
C ALA A 15 7.68 4.63 -8.18
N LEU A 16 7.20 3.72 -7.33
CA LEU A 16 5.99 2.91 -7.56
C LEU A 16 4.76 3.79 -7.82
N CYS A 17 4.58 4.87 -7.04
CA CYS A 17 3.49 5.82 -7.26
C CYS A 17 3.57 6.51 -8.63
N ASN A 18 4.77 6.60 -9.21
CA ASN A 18 5.04 7.21 -10.52
C ASN A 18 5.12 6.18 -11.67
N GLY A 19 5.01 4.88 -11.40
CA GLY A 19 4.75 3.85 -12.41
C GLY A 19 5.92 2.94 -12.81
N SER A 20 6.99 2.82 -12.02
CA SER A 20 8.02 1.80 -12.27
C SER A 20 8.43 1.00 -11.03
N LEU A 21 8.50 -0.33 -11.20
CA LEU A 21 9.03 -1.32 -10.25
C LEU A 21 10.39 -1.89 -10.68
N GLU A 22 10.68 -1.82 -11.98
CA GLU A 22 11.93 -2.24 -12.58
C GLU A 22 13.02 -1.33 -11.97
N ASP A 23 13.98 -1.92 -11.25
CA ASP A 23 15.01 -1.24 -10.43
C ASP A 23 14.64 -0.77 -9.02
N THR A 24 13.60 -1.35 -8.40
CA THR A 24 13.29 -1.04 -7.01
C THR A 24 14.02 -1.96 -6.02
N ALA A 25 14.61 -1.36 -4.97
CA ALA A 25 15.17 -2.08 -3.82
C ALA A 25 14.12 -2.94 -3.06
N LEU A 26 12.83 -2.78 -3.37
CA LEU A 26 11.75 -3.58 -2.81
C LEU A 26 11.80 -5.05 -3.27
N ILE A 27 12.32 -5.31 -4.47
CA ILE A 27 12.39 -6.67 -5.02
C ILE A 27 13.35 -7.54 -4.22
N ASP A 28 14.34 -6.93 -3.58
CA ASP A 28 15.38 -7.61 -2.80
C ASP A 28 15.07 -7.74 -1.31
N LEU A 29 13.84 -7.37 -0.88
CA LEU A 29 13.34 -7.59 0.47
C LEU A 29 13.33 -9.08 0.83
N HIS A 30 13.75 -9.45 2.05
CA HIS A 30 13.69 -10.84 2.51
C HIS A 30 12.25 -11.36 2.55
N LEU A 31 11.27 -10.48 2.83
CA LEU A 31 9.84 -10.76 2.73
C LEU A 31 9.45 -11.25 1.33
N VAL A 32 10.05 -10.67 0.29
CA VAL A 32 9.83 -11.09 -1.09
C VAL A 32 10.45 -12.46 -1.31
N ASP A 33 11.69 -12.69 -0.89
CA ASP A 33 12.32 -14.02 -1.01
C ASP A 33 11.53 -15.12 -0.30
N MET A 34 11.05 -14.85 0.91
CA MET A 34 10.25 -15.80 1.68
C MET A 34 8.94 -16.13 0.97
N LEU A 35 8.19 -15.11 0.56
CA LEU A 35 6.92 -15.31 -0.13
C LEU A 35 7.16 -15.99 -1.50
N HIS A 36 8.23 -15.64 -2.19
CA HIS A 36 8.57 -16.22 -3.50
C HIS A 36 8.80 -17.74 -3.39
N ARG A 37 9.53 -18.16 -2.34
CA ARG A 37 9.73 -19.58 -2.03
C ARG A 37 8.43 -20.28 -1.62
N GLU A 38 7.61 -19.63 -0.79
CA GLU A 38 6.30 -20.16 -0.38
C GLU A 38 5.37 -20.40 -1.59
N MET A 39 5.39 -19.47 -2.55
CA MET A 39 4.61 -19.56 -3.79
C MET A 39 5.19 -20.53 -4.82
N GLN A 40 6.37 -21.11 -4.58
CA GLN A 40 7.06 -22.04 -5.48
C GLN A 40 7.21 -21.50 -6.92
N MET A 41 7.43 -20.19 -7.05
CA MET A 41 7.57 -19.55 -8.35
C MET A 41 8.96 -19.77 -8.95
N SER A 42 9.09 -19.61 -10.26
CA SER A 42 10.38 -19.59 -10.93
C SER A 42 11.13 -18.27 -10.60
N ASP A 43 12.44 -18.38 -10.40
CA ASP A 43 13.30 -17.23 -10.08
C ASP A 43 13.54 -16.37 -11.33
N THR A 44 12.52 -15.60 -11.68
CA THR A 44 12.51 -14.67 -12.81
C THR A 44 12.12 -13.29 -12.31
N LEU A 45 12.64 -12.24 -12.94
CA LEU A 45 12.32 -10.86 -12.58
C LEU A 45 10.80 -10.59 -12.56
N PRO A 46 9.98 -11.02 -13.55
CA PRO A 46 8.53 -10.84 -13.49
C PRO A 46 7.88 -11.51 -12.28
N ALA A 47 8.34 -12.71 -11.90
CA ALA A 47 7.82 -13.43 -10.75
C ALA A 47 8.22 -12.75 -9.42
N ARG A 48 9.44 -12.20 -9.32
CA ARG A 48 9.84 -11.41 -8.14
C ARG A 48 9.07 -10.08 -8.06
N ILE A 49 8.84 -9.39 -9.18
CA ILE A 49 7.98 -8.20 -9.24
C ILE A 49 6.55 -8.53 -8.78
N TYR A 50 5.98 -9.62 -9.27
CA TYR A 50 4.66 -10.08 -8.83
C TYR A 50 4.64 -10.38 -7.34
N THR A 51 5.66 -11.08 -6.83
CA THR A 51 5.78 -11.40 -5.40
C THR A 51 5.89 -10.13 -4.54
N CYS A 52 6.69 -9.16 -4.98
CA CYS A 52 6.78 -7.84 -4.35
C CYS A 52 5.42 -7.15 -4.29
N ASN A 53 4.66 -7.15 -5.39
CA ASN A 53 3.30 -6.61 -5.41
C ASN A 53 2.38 -7.33 -4.42
N GLN A 54 2.49 -8.65 -4.29
CA GLN A 54 1.71 -9.41 -3.30
C GLN A 54 2.05 -9.01 -1.86
N VAL A 55 3.34 -8.79 -1.54
CA VAL A 55 3.75 -8.26 -0.22
C VAL A 55 3.10 -6.90 0.03
N LEU A 56 3.20 -5.97 -0.93
CA LEU A 56 2.60 -4.63 -0.80
C LEU A 56 1.08 -4.70 -0.64
N ILE A 57 0.38 -5.51 -1.45
CA ILE A 57 -1.07 -5.69 -1.39
C ILE A 57 -1.49 -6.21 -0.01
N ARG A 58 -0.80 -7.24 0.51
CA ARG A 58 -1.09 -7.80 1.83
C ARG A 58 -0.91 -6.75 2.92
N THR A 59 0.26 -6.10 2.97
CA THR A 59 0.55 -5.10 4.00
C THR A 59 -0.41 -3.92 3.94
N ILE A 60 -0.69 -3.36 2.75
CA ILE A 60 -1.63 -2.24 2.60
C ILE A 60 -3.05 -2.65 3.01
N SER A 61 -3.52 -3.82 2.58
CA SER A 61 -4.86 -4.33 2.92
C SER A 61 -5.03 -4.56 4.41
N GLU A 62 -4.04 -5.17 5.07
CA GLU A 62 -4.05 -5.42 6.52
C GLU A 62 -4.10 -4.12 7.31
N ARG A 63 -3.25 -3.14 6.94
CA ARG A 63 -3.19 -1.84 7.62
C ARG A 63 -4.48 -1.05 7.40
N PHE A 64 -5.03 -1.03 6.19
CA PHE A 64 -6.30 -0.36 5.93
C PHE A 64 -7.45 -1.01 6.70
N ARG A 65 -7.55 -2.35 6.67
CA ARG A 65 -8.55 -3.11 7.45
C ARG A 65 -8.45 -2.79 8.93
N LEU A 66 -7.25 -2.79 9.51
CA LEU A 66 -7.05 -2.47 10.93
C LEU A 66 -7.58 -1.06 11.27
N MET A 67 -7.24 -0.06 10.45
CA MET A 67 -7.70 1.32 10.67
C MET A 67 -9.23 1.42 10.63
N ARG A 68 -9.88 0.71 9.69
CA ARG A 68 -11.35 0.67 9.61
C ARG A 68 -11.97 -0.05 10.80
N THR A 69 -11.41 -1.18 11.22
CA THR A 69 -11.87 -1.93 12.40
C THR A 69 -11.83 -1.09 13.67
N VAL A 70 -10.73 -0.37 13.91
CA VAL A 70 -10.59 0.52 15.08
C VAL A 70 -11.65 1.64 15.07
N LEU A 71 -12.03 2.11 13.89
CA LEU A 71 -13.03 3.15 13.69
C LEU A 71 -14.46 2.60 13.49
N MET A 72 -14.65 1.29 13.64
CA MET A 72 -15.94 0.59 13.43
C MET A 72 -16.55 0.87 12.05
N LEU A 73 -15.73 1.01 11.02
CA LEU A 73 -16.15 1.22 9.64
C LEU A 73 -16.21 -0.12 8.87
N PRO A 74 -17.22 -0.34 8.03
CA PRO A 74 -17.32 -1.55 7.21
C PRO A 74 -16.21 -1.57 6.16
N MET A 75 -15.59 -2.72 5.91
CA MET A 75 -14.63 -2.87 4.81
C MET A 75 -15.34 -2.72 3.45
N PRO A 76 -14.74 -2.05 2.46
CA PRO A 76 -15.25 -2.08 1.09
C PRO A 76 -15.26 -3.51 0.54
N ASP A 77 -16.31 -3.87 -0.20
CA ASP A 77 -16.45 -5.15 -0.89
C ASP A 77 -15.71 -5.10 -2.24
N GLU A 78 -15.19 -6.23 -2.69
CA GLU A 78 -14.65 -6.37 -4.04
C GLU A 78 -15.71 -6.08 -5.10
N ALA A 79 -16.98 -6.41 -4.82
CA ALA A 79 -18.11 -6.15 -5.69
C ALA A 79 -18.65 -4.70 -5.62
N ASP A 80 -18.10 -3.84 -4.75
CA ASP A 80 -18.56 -2.45 -4.64
C ASP A 80 -18.37 -1.70 -5.96
N THR A 81 -19.43 -1.05 -6.40
CA THR A 81 -19.40 -0.10 -7.53
C THR A 81 -18.58 1.13 -7.19
N LEU A 82 -18.12 1.85 -8.22
CA LEU A 82 -17.38 3.10 -8.04
C LEU A 82 -18.15 4.14 -7.17
N GLN A 83 -19.48 4.18 -7.29
CA GLN A 83 -20.32 5.05 -6.47
C GLN A 83 -20.29 4.66 -4.99
N GLN A 84 -20.41 3.36 -4.67
CA GLN A 84 -20.31 2.86 -3.29
C GLN A 84 -18.93 3.12 -2.69
N VAL A 85 -17.89 2.98 -3.50
CA VAL A 85 -16.52 3.31 -3.09
C VAL A 85 -16.35 4.80 -2.78
N PHE A 86 -16.89 5.70 -3.60
CA PHE A 86 -16.86 7.13 -3.28
C PHE A 86 -17.64 7.47 -2.00
N GLN A 87 -18.76 6.81 -1.74
CA GLN A 87 -19.47 6.95 -0.47
C GLN A 87 -18.66 6.41 0.71
N ALA A 88 -17.91 5.33 0.53
CA ALA A 88 -16.98 4.83 1.55
C ALA A 88 -15.85 5.83 1.83
N ILE A 89 -15.23 6.40 0.78
CA ILE A 89 -14.20 7.44 0.92
C ILE A 89 -14.74 8.68 1.64
N GLN A 90 -15.98 9.10 1.32
CA GLN A 90 -16.61 10.22 2.01
C GLN A 90 -16.82 9.94 3.51
N ARG A 91 -17.29 8.73 3.86
CA ARG A 91 -17.42 8.31 5.27
C ARG A 91 -16.07 8.27 5.98
N ASP A 92 -15.02 7.81 5.30
CA ASP A 92 -13.67 7.80 5.87
C ASP A 92 -13.20 9.22 6.19
N ALA A 93 -13.46 10.16 5.28
CA ALA A 93 -13.10 11.57 5.48
C ALA A 93 -13.85 12.22 6.65
N GLN A 94 -15.10 11.83 6.90
CA GLN A 94 -15.90 12.32 8.04
C GLN A 94 -15.31 11.94 9.40
N THR A 95 -14.45 10.93 9.47
CA THR A 95 -13.75 10.59 10.72
C THR A 95 -12.66 11.59 11.11
N GLY A 96 -12.25 12.47 10.18
CA GLY A 96 -11.13 13.39 10.37
C GLY A 96 -9.77 12.70 10.51
N ASN A 97 -9.70 11.38 10.32
CA ASN A 97 -8.49 10.60 10.51
C ASN A 97 -7.60 10.61 9.25
N ALA A 98 -6.58 11.45 9.27
CA ALA A 98 -5.60 11.56 8.18
C ALA A 98 -4.86 10.24 7.87
N GLU A 99 -4.65 9.39 8.88
CA GLU A 99 -3.99 8.09 8.71
C GLU A 99 -4.91 7.12 7.95
N LEU A 100 -6.22 7.11 8.26
CA LEU A 100 -7.21 6.32 7.51
C LEU A 100 -7.23 6.73 6.03
N LEU A 101 -7.25 8.04 5.74
CA LEU A 101 -7.24 8.52 4.36
C LEU A 101 -5.93 8.21 3.63
N ALA A 102 -4.79 8.21 4.33
CA ALA A 102 -3.52 7.80 3.75
C ALA A 102 -3.54 6.32 3.33
N TRP A 103 -3.97 5.42 4.22
CA TRP A 103 -4.09 3.99 3.91
C TRP A 103 -5.18 3.70 2.89
N GLY A 104 -6.31 4.40 2.95
CA GLY A 104 -7.39 4.28 1.97
C GLY A 104 -6.92 4.69 0.57
N TRP A 105 -6.17 5.77 0.44
CA TRP A 105 -5.58 6.15 -0.85
C TRP A 105 -4.64 5.06 -1.40
N LEU A 106 -3.74 4.54 -0.58
CA LEU A 106 -2.84 3.45 -0.99
C LEU A 106 -3.62 2.18 -1.38
N TYR A 107 -4.68 1.85 -0.64
CA TYR A 107 -5.54 0.71 -0.92
C TYR A 107 -6.22 0.83 -2.29
N TYR A 108 -6.89 1.95 -2.59
CA TYR A 108 -7.52 2.11 -3.91
C TYR A 108 -6.52 2.27 -5.04
N ARG A 109 -5.30 2.75 -4.75
CA ARG A 109 -4.25 2.92 -5.76
C ARG A 109 -3.52 1.63 -6.11
N PHE A 110 -3.30 0.74 -5.13
CA PHE A 110 -2.44 -0.45 -5.30
C PHE A 110 -3.17 -1.78 -5.16
N VAL A 111 -4.30 -1.83 -4.47
CA VAL A 111 -5.08 -3.05 -4.25
C VAL A 111 -6.28 -3.09 -5.20
N ARG A 112 -7.10 -2.02 -5.22
CA ARG A 112 -8.28 -1.90 -6.09
C ARG A 112 -8.00 -1.16 -7.39
N VAL A 113 -6.96 -1.62 -8.10
CA VAL A 113 -6.53 -1.05 -9.39
C VAL A 113 -7.61 -1.15 -10.47
N ASP A 114 -8.53 -2.11 -10.32
CA ASP A 114 -9.72 -2.33 -11.16
C ASP A 114 -10.61 -1.08 -11.24
N LEU A 115 -10.70 -0.30 -10.16
CA LEU A 115 -11.54 0.89 -10.08
C LEU A 115 -10.93 2.12 -10.77
N GLN A 116 -9.63 2.07 -11.10
CA GLN A 116 -8.89 3.15 -11.78
C GLN A 116 -9.08 4.54 -11.15
N ILE A 117 -9.22 4.61 -9.82
CA ILE A 117 -9.48 5.86 -9.10
C ILE A 117 -8.28 6.80 -9.23
N THR A 118 -8.51 7.97 -9.82
CA THR A 118 -7.50 9.02 -9.95
C THR A 118 -7.36 9.82 -8.65
N PRO A 119 -6.21 10.51 -8.45
CA PRO A 119 -6.05 11.42 -7.31
C PRO A 119 -7.14 12.49 -7.24
N THR A 120 -7.60 13.00 -8.39
CA THR A 120 -8.65 14.01 -8.45
C THR A 120 -10.00 13.46 -7.98
N GLN A 121 -10.38 12.25 -8.42
CA GLN A 121 -11.63 11.60 -7.98
C GLN A 121 -11.60 11.29 -6.49
N PHE A 122 -10.48 10.74 -5.98
CA PHE A 122 -10.34 10.46 -4.55
C PHE A 122 -10.42 11.74 -3.72
N SER A 123 -9.67 12.78 -4.12
CA SER A 123 -9.70 14.08 -3.45
C SER A 123 -11.09 14.70 -3.43
N TRP A 124 -11.82 14.63 -4.55
CA TRP A 124 -13.19 15.11 -4.65
C TRP A 124 -14.12 14.33 -3.70
N ALA A 125 -14.09 13.00 -3.72
CA ALA A 125 -14.94 12.16 -2.86
C ALA A 125 -14.64 12.37 -1.36
N ALA A 126 -13.37 12.56 -1.01
CA ALA A 126 -12.94 12.83 0.36
C ALA A 126 -13.14 14.29 0.81
N GLY A 127 -13.53 15.20 -0.10
CA GLY A 127 -13.66 16.63 0.23
C GLY A 127 -12.33 17.31 0.60
N ILE A 128 -11.22 16.86 0.01
CA ILE A 128 -9.88 17.42 0.28
C ILE A 128 -9.21 17.92 -1.01
N THR A 129 -8.21 18.79 -0.87
CA THR A 129 -7.39 19.20 -2.03
C THR A 129 -6.45 18.07 -2.48
N THR A 130 -6.06 18.08 -3.75
CA THR A 130 -5.01 17.16 -4.27
C THR A 130 -3.66 17.39 -3.58
N ARG A 131 -3.38 18.61 -3.11
CA ARG A 131 -2.21 18.91 -2.26
C ARG A 131 -2.28 18.17 -0.92
N THR A 132 -3.44 18.16 -0.27
CA THR A 132 -3.67 17.41 0.97
C THR A 132 -3.50 15.92 0.73
N LEU A 133 -4.05 15.39 -0.37
CA LEU A 133 -3.88 13.99 -0.76
C LEU A 133 -2.41 13.63 -0.95
N ARG A 134 -1.61 14.45 -1.66
CA ARG A 134 -0.16 14.23 -1.81
C ARG A 134 0.57 14.13 -0.46
N ARG A 135 0.21 14.99 0.50
CA ARG A 135 0.76 14.93 1.86
C ARG A 135 0.36 13.64 2.58
N TYR A 136 -0.88 13.18 2.44
CA TYR A 136 -1.33 11.90 3.00
C TYR A 136 -0.65 10.71 2.33
N GLN A 137 -0.45 10.75 1.01
CA GLN A 137 0.32 9.73 0.29
C GLN A 137 1.74 9.64 0.82
N GLN A 138 2.45 10.76 0.97
CA GLN A 138 3.81 10.77 1.53
C GLN A 138 3.86 10.16 2.93
N ARG A 139 2.87 10.49 3.77
CA ARG A 139 2.73 9.90 5.11
C ARG A 139 2.45 8.40 5.07
N GLY A 140 1.54 7.96 4.20
CA GLY A 140 1.23 6.54 4.00
C GLY A 140 2.46 5.76 3.52
N ILE A 141 3.22 6.31 2.57
CA ILE A 141 4.47 5.70 2.09
C ILE A 141 5.50 5.59 3.21
N ALA A 142 5.70 6.64 4.02
CA ALA A 142 6.61 6.59 5.17
C ALA A 142 6.17 5.51 6.18
N ARG A 143 4.87 5.38 6.44
CA ARG A 143 4.33 4.36 7.34
C ARG A 143 4.46 2.95 6.78
N LEU A 144 4.20 2.76 5.48
CA LEU A 144 4.41 1.50 4.79
C LEU A 144 5.89 1.09 4.82
N THR A 145 6.80 2.04 4.60
CA THR A 145 8.25 1.84 4.71
C THR A 145 8.61 1.27 6.08
N LEU A 146 8.19 1.95 7.16
CA LEU A 146 8.45 1.50 8.53
C LEU A 146 7.87 0.11 8.82
N HIS A 147 6.66 -0.17 8.33
CA HIS A 147 6.03 -1.49 8.49
C HIS A 147 6.80 -2.60 7.77
N LEU A 148 7.26 -2.36 6.55
CA LEU A 148 8.05 -3.34 5.81
C LEU A 148 9.37 -3.63 6.54
N ILE A 149 10.05 -2.59 7.05
CA ILE A 149 11.30 -2.76 7.80
C ILE A 149 11.08 -3.54 9.10
N ASP A 150 10.03 -3.23 9.85
CA ASP A 150 9.69 -3.95 11.08
C ASP A 150 9.39 -5.44 10.79
N GLN A 151 8.62 -5.72 9.72
CA GLN A 151 8.36 -7.09 9.26
C GLN A 151 9.65 -7.82 8.85
N GLU A 152 10.57 -7.16 8.13
CA GLU A 152 11.88 -7.71 7.76
C GLU A 152 12.71 -8.10 9.00
N GLN A 153 12.74 -7.22 10.01
CA GLN A 153 13.52 -7.44 11.24
C GLN A 153 12.96 -8.59 12.07
N GLN A 154 11.63 -8.66 12.22
CA GLN A 154 10.98 -9.74 12.97
C GLN A 154 11.23 -11.11 12.33
N LYS A 155 11.19 -11.20 11.00
CA LYS A 155 11.44 -12.47 10.30
C LYS A 155 12.90 -12.88 10.30
N SER A 156 13.83 -11.91 10.25
CA SER A 156 15.27 -12.17 10.34
C SER A 156 15.69 -12.71 11.71
N GLN A 157 14.90 -12.51 12.77
CA GLN A 157 15.17 -13.04 14.11
C GLN A 157 14.55 -14.42 14.36
N ALA A 158 13.62 -14.85 13.50
CA ALA A 158 12.86 -16.09 13.67
C ALA A 158 13.37 -17.27 12.81
N GLY A 159 14.34 -17.02 11.92
CA GLY A 159 15.01 -18.02 11.09
C GLY A 159 16.47 -18.21 11.50
#